data_AF-A2H849-F1
#
_entry.id   AF-A2H849-F1
#
_cell.length_a   1.000
_cell.length_b   1.000
_cell.length_c   1.000
_cell.angle_alpha   90.00
_cell.angle_beta   90.00
_cell.angle_gamma   90.00
#
_symmetry.space_group_name_H-M   'P 1'
#
loop_
_entity.id
_entity.type
_entity.pdbx_description
1 polymer ?
#
loop_
_entity_poly.entity_id
_entity_poly.type
_entity_poly.pdbx_seq_one_letter_code
_entity_poly.pdbx_strand_id
1 'polypeptide(L)'
;MDKDCDMVYKNISDIYKSGEFKTYDNFVSLVAECVWQIRDKDKRGKVWNEQIKPATFELKRAIDALVILAGKVSEYNAKMNPQCSKCKAAMRKYNYSVKEIERMRNDYADLKKEVEKPAEDKMDMLTFLNKNYPTADDFLLSDVKKKYKETFGIVKTFDVLTEEIEATKLFRISRIHNVYHVKRL
;
A
#
# COMPACT_ATOMS: atom_id res chain seq x y z
N MET A 1 -2.49 -26.45 12.85
CA MET A 1 -1.42 -26.18 11.87
C MET A 1 -1.97 -25.20 10.85
N ASP A 2 -1.14 -24.26 10.41
CA ASP A 2 -1.54 -23.20 9.51
C ASP A 2 -1.76 -23.78 8.10
N LYS A 3 -2.99 -23.64 7.59
CA LYS A 3 -3.44 -24.22 6.31
C LYS A 3 -2.55 -23.78 5.14
N ASP A 4 -1.98 -22.59 5.23
CA ASP A 4 -1.06 -22.05 4.23
C ASP A 4 0.30 -22.75 4.30
N CYS A 5 0.81 -23.04 5.50
CA CYS A 5 2.02 -23.85 5.68
C CYS A 5 1.85 -25.26 5.13
N ASP A 6 0.76 -25.94 5.44
CA ASP A 6 0.48 -27.31 4.95
C ASP A 6 0.45 -27.37 3.42
N MET A 7 -0.08 -26.32 2.78
CA MET A 7 -0.15 -26.21 1.34
C MET A 7 1.22 -25.92 0.69
N VAL A 8 2.08 -25.12 1.33
CA VAL A 8 3.48 -24.96 0.90
C VAL A 8 4.22 -26.30 0.98
N TYR A 9 4.11 -27.03 2.09
CA TYR A 9 4.75 -28.34 2.24
C TYR A 9 4.28 -29.33 1.19
N LYS A 10 2.97 -29.35 0.89
CA LYS A 10 2.42 -30.19 -0.17
C LYS A 10 3.01 -29.84 -1.54
N ASN A 11 3.03 -28.56 -1.92
CA ASN A 11 3.58 -28.12 -3.20
C ASN A 11 5.07 -28.48 -3.35
N ILE A 12 5.85 -28.33 -2.28
CA ILE A 12 7.25 -28.77 -2.25
C ILE A 12 7.34 -30.29 -2.45
N SER A 13 6.52 -31.06 -1.73
CA SER A 13 6.48 -32.52 -1.87
C SER A 13 6.14 -32.97 -3.29
N ASP A 14 5.18 -32.30 -3.93
CA ASP A 14 4.75 -32.59 -5.30
C ASP A 14 5.86 -32.31 -6.32
N ILE A 15 6.66 -31.25 -6.12
CA ILE A 15 7.86 -30.99 -6.93
C ILE A 15 8.87 -32.14 -6.78
N TYR A 16 9.23 -32.52 -5.56
CA TYR A 16 10.22 -33.58 -5.34
C TYR A 16 9.77 -34.95 -5.89
N LYS A 17 8.46 -35.22 -5.90
CA LYS A 17 7.90 -36.46 -6.47
C LYS A 17 7.76 -36.41 -8.00
N SER A 18 7.94 -35.26 -8.62
CA SER A 18 7.69 -35.06 -10.05
C SER A 18 8.72 -35.81 -10.92
N GLY A 19 8.30 -36.21 -12.12
CA GLY A 19 9.18 -36.89 -13.08
C GLY A 19 10.32 -36.00 -13.57
N GLU A 20 10.11 -34.70 -13.62
CA GLU A 20 11.09 -33.69 -14.00
C GLU A 20 12.17 -33.54 -12.92
N PHE A 21 11.78 -33.52 -11.63
CA PHE A 21 12.76 -33.51 -10.55
C PHE A 21 13.62 -34.78 -10.57
N LYS A 22 13.01 -35.96 -10.75
CA LYS A 22 13.76 -37.22 -10.93
C LYS A 22 14.69 -37.18 -12.14
N THR A 23 14.27 -36.57 -13.24
CA THR A 23 15.11 -36.43 -14.44
C THR A 23 16.32 -35.54 -14.16
N TYR A 24 16.12 -34.43 -13.47
CA TYR A 24 17.19 -33.54 -13.02
C TYR A 24 18.14 -34.23 -12.02
N ASP A 25 17.60 -34.94 -11.03
CA ASP A 25 18.37 -35.65 -9.99
C ASP A 25 19.25 -36.77 -10.59
N ASN A 26 18.70 -37.54 -11.53
CA ASN A 26 19.46 -38.53 -12.30
C ASN A 26 20.59 -37.88 -13.10
N PHE A 27 20.35 -36.70 -13.69
CA PHE A 27 21.39 -35.96 -14.41
C PHE A 27 22.50 -35.46 -13.46
N VAL A 28 22.17 -34.99 -12.26
CA VAL A 28 23.17 -34.61 -11.24
C VAL A 28 24.04 -35.82 -10.87
N SER A 29 23.43 -36.98 -10.68
CA SER A 29 24.15 -38.23 -10.39
C SER A 29 25.10 -38.63 -11.51
N LEU A 30 24.66 -38.51 -12.77
CA LEU A 30 25.49 -38.77 -13.95
C LEU A 30 26.69 -37.82 -14.05
N VAL A 31 26.49 -36.53 -13.77
CA VAL A 31 27.59 -35.55 -13.74
C VAL A 31 28.59 -35.88 -12.63
N ALA A 32 28.11 -36.28 -11.45
CA ALA A 32 28.97 -36.70 -10.35
C ALA A 32 29.81 -37.94 -10.72
N GLU A 33 29.20 -38.91 -11.42
CA GLU A 33 29.92 -40.08 -11.94
C GLU A 33 31.00 -39.68 -12.95
N CYS A 34 30.68 -38.78 -13.89
CA CYS A 34 31.65 -38.25 -14.85
C CYS A 34 32.86 -37.60 -14.14
N VAL A 35 32.61 -36.78 -13.10
CA VAL A 35 33.67 -36.16 -12.30
C VAL A 35 34.53 -37.22 -11.59
N TRP A 36 33.90 -38.25 -11.05
CA TRP A 36 34.62 -39.33 -10.36
C TRP A 36 35.52 -40.13 -11.33
N GLN A 37 35.01 -40.45 -12.52
CA GLN A 37 35.78 -41.11 -13.58
C GLN A 37 36.97 -40.25 -14.04
N ILE A 38 36.78 -38.94 -14.24
CA ILE A 38 37.87 -38.03 -14.60
C ILE A 38 38.96 -38.05 -13.53
N ARG A 39 38.58 -37.91 -12.25
CA ARG A 39 39.53 -37.94 -11.13
C ARG A 39 40.32 -39.26 -11.06
N ASP A 40 39.65 -40.40 -11.25
CA ASP A 40 40.32 -41.71 -11.22
C ASP A 40 41.31 -41.87 -12.37
N LYS A 41 40.98 -41.39 -13.57
CA LYS A 41 41.87 -41.41 -14.74
C LYS A 41 43.08 -40.49 -14.54
N ASP A 42 42.86 -39.29 -14.02
CA ASP A 42 43.91 -38.32 -13.73
C ASP A 42 44.92 -38.85 -12.70
N LYS A 43 44.43 -39.49 -11.62
CA LYS A 43 45.28 -40.11 -10.59
C LYS A 43 46.27 -41.15 -11.14
N ARG A 44 45.94 -41.80 -12.26
CA ARG A 44 46.78 -42.84 -12.87
C ARG A 44 47.93 -42.27 -13.71
N GLY A 45 47.98 -40.96 -13.93
CA GLY A 45 49.05 -40.29 -14.68
C GLY A 45 49.14 -40.70 -16.15
N LYS A 46 48.03 -41.16 -16.74
CA LYS A 46 47.97 -41.58 -18.16
C LYS A 46 47.42 -40.44 -19.01
N VAL A 47 48.04 -40.19 -20.15
CA VAL A 47 47.51 -39.28 -21.18
C VAL A 47 46.19 -39.85 -21.70
N TRP A 48 45.13 -39.03 -21.65
CA TRP A 48 43.77 -39.41 -22.00
C TRP A 48 43.24 -38.47 -23.10
N ASN A 49 42.78 -39.04 -24.22
CA ASN A 49 42.36 -38.29 -25.42
C ASN A 49 40.85 -38.32 -25.67
N GLU A 50 40.07 -39.01 -24.82
CA GLU A 50 38.61 -39.10 -24.97
C GLU A 50 37.89 -38.09 -24.07
N GLN A 51 36.61 -37.83 -24.35
CA GLN A 51 35.81 -36.89 -23.56
C GLN A 51 34.88 -37.63 -22.60
N ILE A 52 35.05 -37.41 -21.30
CA ILE A 52 34.12 -37.89 -20.27
C ILE A 52 33.14 -36.76 -19.97
N LYS A 53 31.91 -36.91 -20.47
CA LYS A 53 30.81 -35.97 -20.22
C LYS A 53 29.46 -36.66 -20.45
N PRO A 54 28.37 -36.12 -19.89
CA PRO A 54 27.02 -36.50 -20.29
C PRO A 54 26.81 -36.33 -21.79
N ALA A 55 25.95 -37.17 -22.37
CA ALA A 55 25.54 -37.06 -23.75
C ALA A 55 24.68 -35.81 -23.99
N THR A 56 24.68 -35.30 -25.22
CA THR A 56 23.92 -34.09 -25.60
C THR A 56 22.42 -34.23 -25.32
N PHE A 57 21.86 -35.42 -25.50
CA PHE A 57 20.43 -35.66 -25.22
C PHE A 57 20.12 -35.65 -23.72
N GLU A 58 21.05 -36.05 -22.86
CA GLU A 58 20.88 -36.02 -21.40
C GLU A 58 20.90 -34.58 -20.90
N LEU A 59 21.81 -33.76 -21.43
CA LEU A 59 21.83 -32.32 -21.21
C LEU A 59 20.51 -31.66 -21.61
N LYS A 60 20.01 -31.97 -22.81
CA LYS A 60 18.73 -31.43 -23.29
C LYS A 60 17.57 -31.83 -22.39
N ARG A 61 17.48 -33.11 -22.00
CA ARG A 61 16.45 -33.59 -21.08
C ARG A 61 16.50 -32.90 -19.71
N ALA A 62 17.70 -32.64 -19.18
CA ALA A 62 17.86 -31.94 -17.92
C ALA A 62 17.43 -30.46 -18.02
N ILE A 63 17.77 -29.78 -19.13
CA ILE A 63 17.31 -28.41 -19.40
C ILE A 63 15.78 -28.36 -19.49
N ASP A 64 15.18 -29.25 -20.28
CA ASP A 64 13.72 -29.31 -20.45
C ASP A 64 13.02 -29.57 -19.09
N ALA A 65 13.57 -30.48 -18.27
CA ALA A 65 13.07 -30.74 -16.92
C ALA A 65 13.16 -29.51 -16.01
N LEU A 66 14.28 -28.78 -16.04
CA LEU A 66 14.47 -27.55 -15.25
C LEU A 66 13.49 -26.44 -15.65
N VAL A 67 13.23 -26.27 -16.95
CA VAL A 67 12.24 -25.29 -17.44
C VAL A 67 10.84 -25.62 -16.91
N ILE A 68 10.44 -26.90 -16.94
CA ILE A 68 9.15 -27.32 -16.41
C ILE A 68 9.07 -27.12 -14.90
N LEU A 69 10.13 -27.45 -14.15
CA LEU A 69 10.20 -27.24 -12.70
C LEU A 69 10.06 -25.75 -12.34
N ALA A 70 10.75 -24.86 -13.07
CA ALA A 70 10.61 -23.41 -12.88
C ALA A 70 9.17 -22.93 -13.14
N GLY A 71 8.50 -23.52 -14.15
CA GLY A 71 7.08 -23.31 -14.41
C GLY A 71 6.19 -23.72 -13.23
N LYS A 72 6.37 -24.93 -12.70
CA LYS A 72 5.62 -25.44 -11.53
C LYS A 72 5.82 -24.56 -10.30
N VAL A 73 7.05 -24.14 -10.00
CA VAL A 73 7.34 -23.22 -8.89
C VAL A 73 6.61 -21.90 -9.07
N SER A 74 6.62 -21.35 -10.29
CA SER A 74 5.92 -20.10 -10.60
C SER A 74 4.40 -20.24 -10.45
N GLU A 75 3.83 -21.35 -10.90
CA GLU A 75 2.41 -21.67 -10.74
C GLU A 75 2.01 -21.77 -9.26
N TYR A 76 2.78 -22.52 -8.46
CA TYR A 76 2.52 -22.64 -7.02
C TYR A 76 2.64 -21.28 -6.33
N ASN A 77 3.65 -20.48 -6.64
CA ASN A 77 3.81 -19.14 -6.08
C ASN A 77 2.63 -18.22 -6.42
N ALA A 78 2.10 -18.31 -7.65
CA ALA A 78 0.91 -17.55 -8.06
C ALA A 78 -0.35 -18.00 -7.31
N LYS A 79 -0.53 -19.31 -7.08
CA LYS A 79 -1.66 -19.86 -6.31
C LYS A 79 -1.60 -19.49 -4.83
N MET A 80 -0.40 -19.51 -4.24
CA MET A 80 -0.18 -19.22 -2.82
C MET A 80 -0.24 -17.72 -2.50
N ASN A 81 -0.04 -16.84 -3.49
CA ASN A 81 -0.09 -15.40 -3.29
C ASN A 81 -1.23 -14.80 -4.14
N PRO A 82 -2.50 -14.91 -3.70
CA PRO A 82 -3.67 -14.55 -4.50
C PRO A 82 -3.73 -13.07 -4.88
N GLN A 83 -2.86 -12.24 -4.31
CA GLN A 83 -2.77 -10.82 -4.62
C GLN A 83 -1.38 -10.47 -5.16
N CYS A 84 -1.24 -10.55 -6.48
CA CYS A 84 -0.14 -9.95 -7.22
C CYS A 84 0.07 -8.48 -6.81
N SER A 85 1.32 -8.01 -6.76
CA SER A 85 1.67 -6.63 -6.39
C SER A 85 0.92 -5.58 -7.21
N LYS A 86 0.68 -5.85 -8.51
CA LYS A 86 -0.14 -5.01 -9.39
C LYS A 86 -1.61 -4.98 -8.94
N CYS A 87 -2.19 -6.13 -8.60
CA CYS A 87 -3.56 -6.23 -8.10
C CYS A 87 -3.73 -5.53 -6.74
N LYS A 88 -2.76 -5.66 -5.82
CA LYS A 88 -2.75 -4.90 -4.55
C LYS A 88 -2.70 -3.39 -4.79
N ALA A 89 -1.89 -2.94 -5.74
CA ALA A 89 -1.80 -1.52 -6.08
C ALA A 89 -3.11 -0.99 -6.69
N ALA A 90 -3.76 -1.75 -7.58
CA ALA A 90 -5.05 -1.41 -8.14
C ALA A 90 -6.15 -1.32 -7.07
N MET A 91 -6.20 -2.31 -6.17
CA MET A 91 -7.16 -2.34 -5.05
C MET A 91 -6.98 -1.14 -4.11
N ARG A 92 -5.73 -0.76 -3.82
CA ARG A 92 -5.42 0.44 -3.01
C ARG A 92 -5.93 1.73 -3.66
N LYS A 93 -5.72 1.89 -4.98
CA LYS A 93 -6.23 3.05 -5.71
C LYS A 93 -7.76 3.10 -5.68
N TYR A 94 -8.41 1.97 -5.95
CA TYR A 94 -9.87 1.87 -5.87
C TYR A 94 -10.41 2.26 -4.48
N ASN A 95 -9.84 1.69 -3.42
CA ASN A 95 -10.25 1.98 -2.04
C ASN A 95 -10.03 3.46 -1.66
N TYR A 96 -8.97 4.08 -2.16
CA TYR A 96 -8.74 5.52 -1.96
C TYR A 96 -9.83 6.36 -2.65
N SER A 97 -10.14 6.06 -3.92
CA SER A 97 -11.20 6.77 -4.66
C SER A 97 -12.56 6.63 -4.00
N VAL A 98 -12.92 5.45 -3.50
CA VAL A 98 -14.18 5.23 -2.79
C VAL A 98 -14.24 6.08 -1.52
N LYS A 99 -13.16 6.11 -0.73
CA LYS A 99 -13.08 6.93 0.50
C LYS A 99 -13.26 8.42 0.21
N GLU A 100 -12.68 8.95 -0.86
CA GLU A 100 -12.86 10.36 -1.17
C GLU A 100 -14.26 10.68 -1.70
N ILE A 101 -14.89 9.79 -2.47
CA ILE A 101 -16.29 9.94 -2.86
C ILE A 101 -17.20 9.96 -1.62
N GLU A 102 -16.94 9.10 -0.65
CA GLU A 102 -17.67 9.08 0.63
C GLU A 102 -17.47 10.39 1.42
N ARG A 103 -16.25 10.92 1.48
CA ARG A 103 -15.98 12.22 2.12
C ARG A 103 -16.78 13.34 1.45
N MET A 104 -16.71 13.46 0.11
CA MET A 104 -17.43 14.50 -0.62
C MET A 104 -18.95 14.42 -0.42
N ARG A 105 -19.50 13.19 -0.35
CA ARG A 105 -20.94 12.98 -0.06
C ARG A 105 -21.32 13.46 1.33
N ASN A 106 -20.47 13.21 2.32
CA ASN A 106 -20.69 13.68 3.69
C ASN A 106 -20.62 15.21 3.77
N ASP A 107 -19.62 15.82 3.14
CA ASP A 107 -19.49 17.28 3.07
C ASP A 107 -20.72 17.93 2.41
N TYR A 108 -21.24 17.32 1.33
CA TYR A 108 -22.45 17.78 0.67
C TYR A 108 -23.71 17.64 1.55
N ALA A 109 -23.82 16.54 2.29
CA ALA A 109 -24.95 16.32 3.20
C ALA A 109 -24.96 17.33 4.34
N ASP A 110 -23.79 17.70 4.87
CA ASP A 110 -23.66 18.72 5.91
C ASP A 110 -24.04 20.10 5.36
N LEU A 111 -23.57 20.47 4.15
CA LEU A 111 -23.96 21.72 3.48
C LEU A 111 -25.48 21.81 3.26
N LYS A 112 -26.11 20.73 2.83
CA LYS A 112 -27.56 20.70 2.60
C LYS A 112 -28.35 20.94 3.90
N LYS A 113 -27.91 20.35 5.01
CA LYS A 113 -28.53 20.59 6.33
C LYS A 113 -28.40 22.03 6.77
N GLU A 114 -27.33 22.74 6.41
CA GLU A 114 -27.19 24.16 6.74
C GLU A 114 -28.12 25.07 5.94
N VAL A 115 -28.32 24.77 4.65
CA VAL A 115 -29.26 25.52 3.80
C VAL A 115 -30.71 25.31 4.25
N GLU A 116 -31.03 24.14 4.81
CA GLU A 116 -32.38 23.80 5.29
C GLU A 116 -32.70 24.35 6.69
N LYS A 117 -31.71 24.86 7.44
CA LYS A 117 -32.00 25.55 8.71
C LYS A 117 -32.70 26.88 8.43
N PRO A 118 -33.83 27.19 9.08
CA PRO A 118 -34.41 28.53 9.02
C PRO A 118 -33.37 29.55 9.51
N ALA A 119 -33.51 30.82 9.10
CA ALA A 119 -32.64 31.91 9.54
C ALA A 119 -32.71 32.08 11.06
N GLU A 120 -31.99 31.24 11.81
CA GLU A 120 -31.76 31.41 13.23
C GLU A 120 -31.05 32.75 13.42
N ASP A 121 -31.52 33.54 14.39
CA ASP A 121 -30.99 34.85 14.78
C ASP A 121 -29.46 34.85 14.70
N LYS A 122 -28.94 35.37 13.58
CA LYS A 122 -27.50 35.52 13.36
C LYS A 122 -27.02 36.55 14.36
N MET A 123 -26.61 36.09 15.54
CA MET A 123 -25.91 36.93 16.49
C MET A 123 -24.71 37.53 15.76
N ASP A 124 -24.62 38.85 15.76
CA ASP A 124 -23.57 39.60 15.07
C ASP A 124 -22.19 39.04 15.44
N MET A 125 -21.34 38.84 14.42
CA MET A 125 -20.06 38.11 14.56
C MET A 125 -19.14 38.79 15.58
N LEU A 126 -19.23 40.13 15.66
CA LEU A 126 -18.55 40.91 16.69
C LEU A 126 -19.02 40.56 18.11
N THR A 127 -20.33 40.41 18.29
CA THR A 127 -20.94 40.04 19.58
C THR A 127 -20.50 38.63 20.00
N PHE A 128 -20.42 37.69 19.04
CA PHE A 128 -19.89 36.35 19.30
C PHE A 128 -18.42 36.37 19.74
N LEU A 129 -17.57 37.12 19.03
CA LEU A 129 -16.14 37.18 19.32
C LEU A 129 -15.87 37.80 20.70
N ASN A 130 -16.51 38.93 21.02
CA ASN A 130 -16.32 39.59 22.31
C ASN A 130 -16.83 38.74 23.49
N LYS A 131 -17.87 37.93 23.30
CA LYS A 131 -18.36 37.00 24.33
C LYS A 131 -17.42 35.81 24.56
N ASN A 132 -16.85 35.26 23.49
CA ASN A 132 -16.04 34.03 23.56
C ASN A 132 -14.54 34.27 23.75
N TYR A 133 -14.07 35.48 23.42
CA TYR A 133 -12.67 35.90 23.45
C TYR A 133 -12.55 37.33 24.01
N PRO A 134 -13.04 37.59 25.24
CA PRO A 134 -13.15 38.96 25.77
C PRO A 134 -11.81 39.66 25.93
N THR A 135 -10.76 38.92 26.29
CA THR A 135 -9.42 39.44 26.60
C THR A 135 -8.30 38.84 25.74
N ALA A 136 -8.64 38.00 24.75
CA ALA A 136 -7.65 37.35 23.91
C ALA A 136 -7.29 38.24 22.72
N ASP A 137 -6.00 38.55 22.59
CA ASP A 137 -5.45 39.36 21.51
C ASP A 137 -5.04 38.52 20.28
N ASP A 138 -4.80 37.21 20.47
CA ASP A 138 -4.47 36.25 19.42
C ASP A 138 -5.08 34.88 19.74
N PHE A 139 -5.81 34.29 18.79
CA PHE A 139 -6.42 32.98 18.90
C PHE A 139 -6.60 32.31 17.53
N LEU A 140 -6.79 31.00 17.51
CA LEU A 140 -6.85 30.24 16.26
C LEU A 140 -8.21 30.34 15.57
N LEU A 141 -8.20 30.54 14.25
CA LEU A 141 -9.42 30.52 13.44
C LEU A 141 -10.12 29.14 13.48
N SER A 142 -9.36 28.06 13.66
CA SER A 142 -9.91 26.72 13.88
C SER A 142 -10.76 26.63 15.14
N ASP A 143 -10.35 27.33 16.20
CA ASP A 143 -11.06 27.34 17.48
C ASP A 143 -12.32 28.17 17.38
N VAL A 144 -12.29 29.28 16.63
CA VAL A 144 -13.49 30.05 16.27
C VAL A 144 -14.48 29.17 15.51
N LYS A 145 -14.03 28.46 14.47
CA LYS A 145 -14.87 27.54 13.69
C LYS A 145 -15.52 26.47 14.57
N LYS A 146 -14.74 25.88 15.49
CA LYS A 146 -15.24 24.87 16.42
C LYS A 146 -16.30 25.43 17.37
N LYS A 147 -16.01 26.54 18.07
CA LYS A 147 -16.96 27.17 18.99
C LYS A 147 -18.22 27.68 18.28
N TYR A 148 -18.08 28.19 17.06
CA TYR A 148 -19.23 28.66 16.26
C TYR A 148 -20.16 27.48 15.92
N LYS A 149 -19.59 26.34 15.52
CA LYS A 149 -20.34 25.09 15.32
C LYS A 149 -20.99 24.61 16.61
N GLU A 150 -20.31 24.67 17.75
CA GLU A 150 -20.88 24.25 19.04
C GLU A 150 -22.02 25.17 19.49
N THR A 151 -21.94 26.47 19.21
CA THR A 151 -22.91 27.48 19.69
C THR A 151 -24.18 27.51 18.82
N PHE A 152 -24.02 27.45 17.50
CA PHE A 152 -25.13 27.60 16.55
C PHE A 152 -25.44 26.33 15.77
N GLY A 153 -24.66 25.26 15.95
CA GLY A 153 -24.79 24.05 15.15
C GLY A 153 -24.48 24.24 13.65
N ILE A 154 -23.86 25.35 13.26
CA ILE A 154 -23.57 25.73 11.86
C ILE A 154 -22.05 25.65 11.61
N VAL A 155 -21.64 24.98 10.56
CA VAL A 155 -20.26 24.81 10.09
C VAL A 155 -19.94 25.81 8.98
N LYS A 156 -19.34 26.94 9.35
CA LYS A 156 -18.80 27.87 8.35
C LYS A 156 -17.46 27.40 7.80
N THR A 157 -17.22 27.64 6.51
CA THR A 157 -15.90 27.46 5.89
C THR A 157 -14.91 28.49 6.44
N PHE A 158 -13.61 28.25 6.26
CA PHE A 158 -12.61 29.23 6.69
C PHE A 158 -12.73 30.54 5.93
N ASP A 159 -13.08 30.50 4.65
CA ASP A 159 -13.23 31.70 3.81
C ASP A 159 -14.38 32.58 4.31
N VAL A 160 -15.55 32.00 4.58
CA VAL A 160 -16.72 32.73 5.10
C VAL A 160 -16.43 33.33 6.49
N LEU A 161 -15.80 32.56 7.38
CA LEU A 161 -15.40 33.08 8.69
C LEU A 161 -14.39 34.21 8.55
N THR A 162 -13.51 34.14 7.57
CA THR A 162 -12.49 35.17 7.34
C THR A 162 -13.14 36.49 6.95
N GLU A 163 -14.03 36.44 5.96
CA GLU A 163 -14.78 37.61 5.49
C GLU A 163 -15.60 38.25 6.61
N GLU A 164 -16.34 37.46 7.39
CA GLU A 164 -17.19 37.96 8.47
C GLU A 164 -16.38 38.57 9.63
N ILE A 165 -15.23 37.99 9.98
CA ILE A 165 -14.37 38.50 11.07
C ILE A 165 -13.70 39.80 10.64
N GLU A 166 -13.16 39.87 9.42
CA GLU A 166 -12.53 41.10 8.92
C GLU A 166 -13.54 42.23 8.69
N ALA A 167 -14.80 41.89 8.35
CA ALA A 167 -15.89 42.86 8.26
C ALA A 167 -16.17 43.60 9.58
N THR A 168 -15.82 43.01 10.73
CA THR A 168 -15.98 43.67 12.05
C THR A 168 -15.02 44.85 12.24
N LYS A 169 -13.94 44.95 11.44
CA LYS A 169 -12.88 45.98 11.53
C LYS A 169 -12.14 46.06 12.88
N LEU A 170 -12.42 45.15 13.81
CA LEU A 170 -11.77 45.07 15.14
C LEU A 170 -10.81 43.90 15.25
N PHE A 171 -10.84 42.99 14.27
CA PHE A 171 -9.98 41.83 14.19
C PHE A 171 -9.42 41.71 12.78
N ARG A 172 -8.25 41.08 12.68
CA ARG A 172 -7.56 40.79 11.42
C ARG A 172 -7.09 39.36 11.41
N ILE A 173 -7.15 38.70 10.26
CA ILE A 173 -6.61 37.35 10.12
C ILE A 173 -5.18 37.40 9.60
N SER A 174 -4.33 36.57 10.19
CA SER A 174 -2.94 36.40 9.80
C SER A 174 -2.63 34.91 9.65
N ARG A 175 -1.68 34.57 8.78
CA ARG A 175 -1.29 33.19 8.52
C ARG A 175 0.18 33.00 8.86
N ILE A 176 0.46 32.08 9.79
CA ILE A 176 1.81 31.75 10.26
C ILE A 176 1.98 30.23 10.16
N HIS A 177 2.99 29.75 9.43
CA HIS A 177 3.26 28.30 9.25
C HIS A 177 2.04 27.45 8.86
N ASN A 178 1.23 27.92 7.90
CA ASN A 178 -0.05 27.29 7.48
C ASN A 178 -1.17 27.26 8.53
N VAL A 179 -1.02 27.98 9.64
CA VAL A 179 -2.05 28.14 10.68
C VAL A 179 -2.66 29.53 10.58
N TYR A 180 -3.99 29.62 10.66
CA TYR A 180 -4.73 30.88 10.63
C TYR A 180 -4.98 31.39 12.05
N HIS A 181 -4.55 32.61 12.30
CA HIS A 181 -4.67 33.34 13.56
C HIS A 181 -5.61 34.53 13.39
N VAL A 182 -6.50 34.73 14.35
CA VAL A 182 -7.34 35.93 14.50
C VAL A 182 -6.70 36.83 15.53
N LYS A 183 -6.35 38.05 15.13
CA LYS A 183 -5.70 39.05 15.99
C LYS A 183 -6.61 40.24 16.21
N ARG A 184 -6.70 40.72 17.43
CA ARG A 184 -7.41 41.97 17.76
C ARG A 184 -6.57 43.17 17.32
N LEU A 185 -7.22 44.18 16.75
CA LEU A 185 -6.59 45.44 16.28
C LEU A 185 -6.50 46.49 17.39
#